data_AF-A0A0C2MN79-F1
#
_entry.id   AF-A0A0C2MN79-F1
#
_cell.length_a   1.000
_cell.length_b   1.000
_cell.length_c   1.000
_cell.angle_alpha   90.00
_cell.angle_beta   90.00
_cell.angle_gamma   90.00
#
_symmetry.space_group_name_H-M   'P 1'
#
loop_
_entity.id
_entity.type
_entity.pdbx_description
1 polymer ?
#
loop_
_entity_poly.entity_id
_entity_poly.type
_entity_poly.pdbx_seq_one_letter_code
_entity_poly.pdbx_strand_id
1 'polypeptide(L)'
;MLNFLNNTASPKRFVSINNRTTASDLPELFWHSIAENSCDINWKNIPLQKSPFQIVTTQGLIQELKPKTIIEFGSFKGASALWLADIQSLSVKDGKVISIDIDFKNIDQAVKGDNRIEFLQGDSNKVEAIFPKEKISKIVYPILLIEDAHINTIGILEYFHNNIFEEGDYFIIEDTNIDYNNACYDVWRKTLDEKTCIAKLENLNNKIVRLTSWLKEKKDLYLVDTKYVDPFGIINASKNWNSVIKKI
;
A
#
# COMPACT_ATOMS: atom_id res chain seq x y z
N MET A 1 21.84 20.51 15.88
CA MET A 1 21.32 21.24 14.71
C MET A 1 22.36 21.13 13.60
N LEU A 2 22.13 20.30 12.60
CA LEU A 2 22.99 20.24 11.41
C LEU A 2 22.30 21.01 10.29
N ASN A 3 22.81 22.21 10.03
CA ASN A 3 22.50 22.99 8.83
C ASN A 3 23.29 22.40 7.66
N PHE A 4 22.64 21.63 6.80
CA PHE A 4 23.14 21.38 5.45
C PHE A 4 22.36 22.26 4.48
N LEU A 5 22.89 23.47 4.25
CA LEU A 5 22.55 24.29 3.09
C LEU A 5 23.36 23.79 1.90
N ASN A 6 22.84 22.78 1.20
CA ASN A 6 23.20 22.56 -0.20
C ASN A 6 22.11 23.21 -1.06
N ASN A 7 22.55 24.16 -1.88
CA ASN A 7 21.72 24.99 -2.75
C ASN A 7 21.30 24.23 -4.03
N THR A 8 20.90 22.96 -3.87
CA THR A 8 20.11 22.24 -4.86
C THR A 8 18.66 22.52 -4.55
N ALA A 9 17.87 22.99 -5.52
CA ALA A 9 16.43 23.15 -5.32
C ALA A 9 15.88 21.86 -4.67
N SER A 10 15.31 21.99 -3.47
CA SER A 10 14.77 20.83 -2.75
C SER A 10 13.85 20.07 -3.71
N PRO A 11 14.00 18.74 -3.85
CA PRO A 11 13.16 17.97 -4.74
C PRO A 11 11.69 18.25 -4.39
N LYS A 12 10.88 18.50 -5.42
CA LYS A 12 9.45 18.75 -5.25
C LYS A 12 8.82 17.50 -4.62
N ARG A 13 8.16 17.67 -3.47
CA ARG A 13 7.55 16.56 -2.75
C ARG A 13 6.46 15.87 -3.58
N PHE A 14 5.49 16.64 -4.06
CA PHE A 14 4.38 16.12 -4.85
C PHE A 14 4.68 16.24 -6.34
N VAL A 15 4.70 15.12 -7.04
CA VAL A 15 5.16 15.01 -8.43
C VAL A 15 4.15 14.24 -9.26
N SER A 16 3.83 14.75 -10.45
CA SER A 16 3.00 14.01 -11.42
C SER A 16 3.71 12.72 -11.83
N ILE A 17 2.96 11.62 -11.99
CA ILE A 17 3.50 10.34 -12.46
C ILE A 17 4.26 10.46 -13.80
N ASN A 18 3.92 11.47 -14.62
CA ASN A 18 4.60 11.76 -15.89
C ASN A 18 6.09 12.13 -15.72
N ASN A 19 6.46 12.61 -14.53
CA ASN A 19 7.81 13.07 -14.20
C ASN A 19 8.52 12.08 -13.27
N ARG A 20 8.07 10.82 -13.24
CA ARG A 20 8.63 9.76 -12.41
C ARG A 20 9.29 8.70 -13.27
N THR A 21 10.36 8.11 -12.75
CA THR A 21 10.99 6.91 -13.33
C THR A 21 10.36 5.65 -12.75
N THR A 22 10.33 4.57 -13.52
CA THR A 22 9.96 3.21 -13.08
C THR A 22 11.22 2.38 -12.90
N ALA A 23 12.13 2.89 -12.07
CA ALA A 23 13.37 2.23 -11.67
C ALA A 23 13.70 2.61 -10.22
N SER A 24 14.52 1.80 -9.56
CA SER A 24 15.02 2.06 -8.20
C SER A 24 16.52 2.31 -8.21
N ASP A 25 17.01 3.05 -7.20
CA ASP A 25 18.44 3.13 -6.90
C ASP A 25 18.95 1.86 -6.20
N LEU A 26 18.05 1.02 -5.68
CA LEU A 26 18.40 -0.25 -5.04
C LEU A 26 18.60 -1.34 -6.10
N PRO A 27 19.71 -2.10 -6.03
CA PRO A 27 19.98 -3.16 -6.99
C PRO A 27 19.01 -4.34 -6.80
N GLU A 28 18.75 -5.09 -7.86
CA GLU A 28 17.86 -6.26 -7.85
C GLU A 28 18.23 -7.30 -6.76
N LEU A 29 19.52 -7.49 -6.46
CA LEU A 29 19.98 -8.39 -5.40
C LEU A 29 19.46 -8.00 -4.00
N PHE A 30 19.24 -6.71 -3.74
CA PHE A 30 18.61 -6.26 -2.50
C PHE A 30 17.21 -6.85 -2.37
N TRP A 31 16.43 -6.82 -3.46
CA TRP A 31 15.07 -7.32 -3.49
C TRP A 31 14.98 -8.84 -3.35
N HIS A 32 15.97 -9.58 -3.83
CA HIS A 32 16.10 -11.02 -3.59
C HIS A 32 16.17 -11.35 -2.10
N SER A 33 17.00 -10.64 -1.34
CA SER A 33 17.08 -10.83 0.12
C SER A 33 15.76 -10.53 0.82
N ILE A 34 15.02 -9.50 0.37
CA ILE A 34 13.71 -9.18 0.94
C ILE A 34 12.67 -10.25 0.58
N ALA A 35 12.63 -10.70 -0.68
CA ALA A 35 11.67 -11.68 -1.15
C ALA A 35 11.83 -13.05 -0.47
N GLU A 36 13.08 -13.52 -0.34
CA GLU A 36 13.41 -14.81 0.31
C GLU A 36 13.02 -14.84 1.78
N ASN A 37 13.04 -13.69 2.45
CA ASN A 37 12.83 -13.56 3.89
C ASN A 37 11.54 -12.76 4.21
N SER A 38 10.60 -12.68 3.24
CA SER A 38 9.37 -11.88 3.33
C SER A 38 8.42 -12.28 4.47
N CYS A 39 8.66 -13.44 5.11
CA CYS A 39 7.87 -13.96 6.23
C CYS A 39 8.59 -13.90 7.59
N ASP A 40 9.82 -13.37 7.65
CA ASP A 40 10.63 -13.34 8.88
C ASP A 40 10.17 -12.26 9.86
N ILE A 41 9.55 -11.20 9.34
CA ILE A 41 9.06 -10.09 10.14
C ILE A 41 7.71 -10.45 10.75
N ASN A 42 7.57 -10.13 12.04
CA ASN A 42 6.33 -10.32 12.78
C ASN A 42 5.91 -8.99 13.42
N TRP A 43 4.61 -8.74 13.48
CA TRP A 43 4.03 -7.73 14.34
C TRP A 43 3.24 -8.40 15.46
N LYS A 44 3.66 -8.20 16.72
CA LYS A 44 3.06 -8.86 17.89
C LYS A 44 2.94 -10.38 17.73
N ASN A 45 4.00 -11.02 17.22
CA ASN A 45 4.10 -12.47 16.94
C ASN A 45 3.25 -13.00 15.77
N ILE A 46 2.70 -12.11 14.94
CA ILE A 46 1.92 -12.49 13.76
C ILE A 46 2.73 -12.11 12.51
N PRO A 47 2.95 -13.03 11.55
CA PRO A 47 3.74 -12.74 10.36
C PRO A 47 3.22 -11.53 9.58
N LEU A 48 4.10 -10.55 9.34
CA LEU A 48 3.83 -9.29 8.66
C LEU A 48 4.64 -9.24 7.35
N GLN A 49 3.95 -9.31 6.22
CA GLN A 49 4.58 -9.35 4.89
C GLN A 49 4.79 -7.94 4.32
N LYS A 50 5.56 -7.10 5.02
CA LYS A 50 5.86 -5.72 4.60
C LYS A 50 7.38 -5.50 4.59
N SER A 51 7.87 -4.78 3.59
CA SER A 51 9.31 -4.49 3.48
C SER A 51 9.77 -3.45 4.52
N PRO A 52 11.06 -3.42 4.93
CA PRO A 52 11.55 -2.45 5.90
C PRO A 52 11.26 -1.00 5.51
N PHE A 53 11.47 -0.64 4.25
CA PHE A 53 11.17 0.71 3.75
C PHE A 53 9.69 1.04 3.82
N GLN A 54 8.81 0.10 3.46
CA GLN A 54 7.37 0.28 3.56
C GLN A 54 6.90 0.47 5.00
N ILE A 55 7.47 -0.28 5.96
CA ILE A 55 7.15 -0.09 7.37
C ILE A 55 7.51 1.34 7.79
N VAL A 56 8.70 1.81 7.45
CA VAL A 56 9.16 3.17 7.78
C VAL A 56 8.29 4.24 7.13
N THR A 57 8.02 4.13 5.82
CA THR A 57 7.32 5.18 5.06
C THR A 57 5.85 5.25 5.40
N THR A 58 5.15 4.10 5.51
CA THR A 58 3.73 4.06 5.89
C THR A 58 3.54 4.58 7.31
N GLN A 59 4.44 4.27 8.26
CA GLN A 59 4.37 4.86 9.61
C GLN A 59 4.51 6.38 9.57
N GLY A 60 5.49 6.89 8.82
CA GLY A 60 5.67 8.32 8.63
C GLY A 60 4.43 8.98 8.03
N LEU A 61 3.83 8.36 7.01
CA LEU A 61 2.61 8.84 6.38
C LEU A 61 1.45 8.88 7.37
N ILE A 62 1.23 7.81 8.14
CA ILE A 62 0.14 7.76 9.14
C ILE A 62 0.31 8.86 10.19
N GLN A 63 1.54 9.12 10.66
CA GLN A 63 1.77 10.18 11.65
C GLN A 63 1.58 11.59 11.09
N GLU A 64 1.87 11.79 9.81
CA GLU A 64 1.67 13.08 9.15
C GLU A 64 0.20 13.31 8.77
N LEU A 65 -0.41 12.34 8.09
CA LEU A 65 -1.79 12.39 7.60
C LEU A 65 -2.80 12.31 8.74
N LYS A 66 -2.48 11.55 9.80
CA LYS A 66 -3.38 11.23 10.92
C LYS A 66 -4.74 10.71 10.44
N PRO A 67 -4.76 9.66 9.59
CA PRO A 67 -5.99 9.17 8.99
C PRO A 67 -6.97 8.72 10.07
N LYS A 68 -8.23 9.17 9.98
CA LYS A 68 -9.30 8.71 10.87
C LYS A 68 -9.80 7.33 10.48
N THR A 69 -9.75 7.02 9.18
CA THR A 69 -10.05 5.69 8.65
C THR A 69 -8.90 5.20 7.78
N ILE A 70 -8.37 4.01 8.07
CA ILE A 70 -7.47 3.28 7.18
C ILE A 70 -8.28 2.13 6.59
N ILE A 71 -8.24 1.96 5.28
CA ILE A 71 -8.96 0.91 4.56
C ILE A 71 -7.93 0.06 3.84
N GLU A 72 -7.93 -1.25 4.06
CA GLU A 72 -6.98 -2.19 3.48
C GLU A 72 -7.72 -3.31 2.74
N PHE A 73 -7.41 -3.53 1.47
CA PHE A 73 -7.83 -4.72 0.73
C PHE A 73 -6.70 -5.75 0.77
N GLY A 74 -7.00 -6.95 1.25
CA GLY A 74 -6.03 -8.02 1.56
C GLY A 74 -5.72 -8.06 3.06
N SER A 75 -6.33 -8.99 3.80
CA SER A 75 -6.12 -9.11 5.25
C SER A 75 -5.14 -10.23 5.60
N PHE A 76 -5.16 -11.34 4.86
CA PHE A 76 -4.38 -12.55 5.13
C PHE A 76 -4.44 -13.01 6.61
N LYS A 77 -3.39 -12.76 7.40
CA LYS A 77 -3.32 -13.09 8.84
C LYS A 77 -3.80 -11.99 9.77
N GLY A 78 -4.04 -10.78 9.26
CA GLY A 78 -4.45 -9.60 10.02
C GLY A 78 -3.30 -8.84 10.69
N ALA A 79 -2.05 -9.25 10.49
CA ALA A 79 -0.89 -8.59 11.08
C ALA A 79 -0.72 -7.15 10.61
N SER A 80 -0.96 -6.87 9.32
CA SER A 80 -0.90 -5.52 8.75
C SER A 80 -2.01 -4.64 9.32
N ALA A 81 -3.24 -5.12 9.38
CA ALA A 81 -4.36 -4.42 10.02
C ALA A 81 -4.05 -4.05 11.49
N LEU A 82 -3.46 -4.99 12.25
CA LEU A 82 -3.05 -4.74 13.64
C LEU A 82 -1.93 -3.71 13.74
N TRP A 83 -0.92 -3.82 12.89
CA TRP A 83 0.17 -2.85 12.81
C TRP A 83 -0.34 -1.45 12.45
N LEU A 84 -1.19 -1.33 11.43
CA LEU A 84 -1.80 -0.07 11.04
C LEU A 84 -2.61 0.54 12.18
N ALA A 85 -3.40 -0.27 12.91
CA ALA A 85 -4.19 0.20 14.05
C ALA A 85 -3.31 0.68 15.22
N ASP A 86 -2.22 -0.04 15.52
CA ASP A 86 -1.27 0.36 16.54
C ASP A 86 -0.61 1.71 16.20
N ILE A 87 -0.10 1.85 14.97
CA ILE A 87 0.56 3.07 14.53
C ILE A 87 -0.42 4.25 14.47
N GLN A 88 -1.63 4.04 13.94
CA GLN A 88 -2.68 5.04 13.91
C GLN A 88 -3.03 5.53 15.33
N SER A 89 -3.15 4.61 16.29
CA SER A 89 -3.55 4.93 17.67
C SER A 89 -2.55 5.82 18.42
N LEU A 90 -1.31 5.94 17.94
CA LEU A 90 -0.31 6.84 18.54
C LEU A 90 -0.66 8.32 18.39
N SER A 91 -1.42 8.70 17.36
CA SER A 91 -1.75 10.11 17.06
C SER A 91 -3.21 10.36 16.73
N VAL A 92 -4.01 9.30 16.57
CA VAL A 92 -5.44 9.38 16.27
C VAL A 92 -6.24 8.66 17.35
N LYS A 93 -6.96 9.43 18.14
CA LYS A 93 -7.98 8.90 19.04
C LYS A 93 -9.17 8.39 18.22
N ASP A 94 -9.70 7.23 18.63
CA ASP A 94 -10.87 6.59 18.02
C ASP A 94 -10.72 6.33 16.51
N GLY A 95 -9.49 6.12 16.05
CA GLY A 95 -9.18 5.73 14.67
C GLY A 95 -9.70 4.33 14.35
N LYS A 96 -10.08 4.12 13.10
CA LYS A 96 -10.59 2.84 12.61
C LYS A 96 -9.71 2.30 11.48
N VAL A 97 -9.43 0.99 11.53
CA VAL A 97 -8.92 0.21 10.41
C VAL A 97 -10.02 -0.70 9.89
N ILE A 98 -10.31 -0.66 8.60
CA ILE A 98 -11.23 -1.57 7.92
C ILE A 98 -10.38 -2.47 7.03
N SER A 99 -10.30 -3.76 7.33
CA SER A 99 -9.50 -4.73 6.55
C SER A 99 -10.45 -5.70 5.84
N ILE A 100 -10.27 -5.84 4.54
CA ILE A 100 -11.18 -6.55 3.64
C ILE A 100 -10.48 -7.75 3.01
N ASP A 101 -11.10 -8.92 3.03
CA ASP A 101 -10.60 -10.11 2.36
C ASP A 101 -11.75 -10.95 1.82
N ILE A 102 -11.48 -11.78 0.80
CA ILE A 102 -12.47 -12.73 0.27
C ILE A 102 -12.76 -13.85 1.30
N ASP A 103 -11.79 -14.15 2.17
CA ASP A 103 -11.89 -15.20 3.18
C ASP A 103 -11.06 -14.86 4.44
N PHE A 104 -11.57 -15.20 5.62
CA PHE A 104 -10.94 -14.94 6.91
C PHE A 104 -10.40 -16.18 7.62
N LYS A 105 -10.32 -17.33 6.92
CA LYS A 105 -9.72 -18.57 7.46
C LYS A 105 -8.32 -18.37 8.02
N ASN A 106 -7.53 -17.48 7.41
CA ASN A 106 -6.14 -17.23 7.78
C ASN A 106 -5.97 -16.19 8.89
N ILE A 107 -7.03 -15.46 9.26
CA ILE A 107 -6.93 -14.41 10.28
C ILE A 107 -6.55 -15.02 11.62
N ASP A 108 -5.45 -14.52 12.19
CA ASP A 108 -4.94 -14.95 13.48
C ASP A 108 -5.93 -14.58 14.59
N GLN A 109 -6.12 -15.50 15.55
CA GLN A 109 -7.05 -15.31 16.66
C GLN A 109 -6.67 -14.12 17.54
N ALA A 110 -5.37 -13.80 17.63
CA ALA A 110 -4.89 -12.67 18.41
C ALA A 110 -5.42 -11.30 17.90
N VAL A 111 -5.88 -11.21 16.65
CA VAL A 111 -6.37 -9.95 16.05
C VAL A 111 -7.90 -9.82 16.06
N LYS A 112 -8.63 -10.95 16.08
CA LYS A 112 -10.10 -10.95 15.89
C LYS A 112 -10.90 -10.14 16.91
N GLY A 113 -10.34 -9.88 18.09
CA GLY A 113 -10.99 -9.13 19.18
C GLY A 113 -10.63 -7.64 19.24
N ASP A 114 -9.77 -7.13 18.35
CA ASP A 114 -9.33 -5.74 18.41
C ASP A 114 -10.44 -4.79 17.90
N ASN A 115 -10.99 -3.98 18.80
CA ASN A 115 -12.11 -3.08 18.49
C ASN A 115 -11.73 -1.92 17.53
N ARG A 116 -10.44 -1.64 17.36
CA ARG A 116 -9.94 -0.64 16.39
C ARG A 116 -10.04 -1.14 14.96
N ILE A 117 -10.12 -2.46 14.77
CA ILE A 117 -10.16 -3.11 13.47
C ILE A 117 -11.59 -3.56 13.18
N GLU A 118 -12.01 -3.47 11.94
CA GLU A 118 -13.23 -4.08 11.41
C GLU A 118 -12.85 -4.94 10.22
N PHE A 119 -13.12 -6.24 10.33
CA PHE A 119 -12.93 -7.17 9.24
C PHE A 119 -14.22 -7.30 8.43
N LEU A 120 -14.16 -7.00 7.12
CA LEU A 120 -15.28 -7.15 6.19
C LEU A 120 -14.98 -8.20 5.14
N GLN A 121 -15.76 -9.28 5.11
CA GLN A 121 -15.59 -10.29 4.08
C GLN A 121 -16.20 -9.79 2.78
N GLY A 122 -15.44 -9.78 1.69
CA GLY A 122 -15.90 -9.19 0.43
C GLY A 122 -15.01 -9.49 -0.77
N ASP A 123 -15.62 -9.51 -1.95
CA ASP A 123 -14.93 -9.67 -3.23
C ASP A 123 -14.51 -8.29 -3.77
N SER A 124 -13.22 -8.12 -4.05
CA SER A 124 -12.66 -6.89 -4.64
C SER A 124 -13.28 -6.56 -6.01
N ASN A 125 -13.88 -7.52 -6.71
CA ASN A 125 -14.63 -7.27 -7.96
C ASN A 125 -16.03 -6.67 -7.73
N LYS A 126 -16.48 -6.57 -6.48
CA LYS A 126 -17.81 -6.08 -6.06
C LYS A 126 -17.69 -5.02 -4.97
N VAL A 127 -16.83 -4.03 -5.19
CA VAL A 127 -16.46 -2.99 -4.22
C VAL A 127 -17.69 -2.25 -3.69
N GLU A 128 -18.69 -2.02 -4.54
CA GLU A 128 -19.95 -1.39 -4.22
C GLU A 128 -20.80 -2.17 -3.21
N ALA A 129 -20.65 -3.49 -3.14
CA ALA A 129 -21.32 -4.32 -2.14
C ALA A 129 -20.62 -4.25 -0.78
N ILE A 130 -19.31 -3.98 -0.76
CA ILE A 130 -18.52 -3.81 0.46
C ILE A 130 -18.71 -2.40 1.04
N PHE A 131 -18.79 -1.40 0.16
CA PHE A 131 -18.95 0.01 0.49
C PHE A 131 -20.26 0.59 -0.05
N PRO A 132 -21.44 0.09 0.36
CA PRO A 132 -22.70 0.74 0.00
C PRO A 132 -22.79 2.14 0.62
N LYS A 133 -23.76 2.96 0.19
CA LYS A 133 -23.91 4.37 0.61
C LYS A 133 -23.94 4.52 2.14
N GLU A 134 -24.56 3.58 2.85
CA GLU A 134 -24.67 3.57 4.31
C GLU A 134 -23.34 3.29 5.01
N LYS A 135 -22.42 2.61 4.34
CA LYS A 135 -21.05 2.38 4.83
C LYS A 135 -20.19 3.60 4.57
N ILE A 136 -20.28 4.17 3.36
CA ILE A 136 -19.57 5.40 2.96
C ILE A 136 -19.93 6.56 3.89
N SER A 137 -21.21 6.73 4.25
CA SER A 137 -21.66 7.81 5.13
C SER A 137 -21.11 7.74 6.57
N LYS A 138 -20.48 6.64 6.95
CA LYS A 138 -19.85 6.44 8.26
C LYS A 138 -18.32 6.58 8.21
N ILE A 139 -17.74 6.78 7.03
CA ILE A 139 -16.31 7.01 6.88
C ILE A 139 -15.96 8.37 7.49
N VAL A 140 -14.90 8.39 8.28
CA VAL A 140 -14.36 9.63 8.86
C VAL A 140 -13.02 9.93 8.17
N TYR A 141 -12.88 11.16 7.69
CA TYR A 141 -11.73 11.66 6.93
C TYR A 141 -10.67 12.31 7.84
N PRO A 142 -9.40 12.42 7.41
CA PRO A 142 -8.87 11.90 6.14
C PRO A 142 -8.75 10.38 6.14
N ILE A 143 -8.73 9.79 4.95
CA ILE A 143 -8.53 8.35 4.77
C ILE A 143 -7.19 7.99 4.14
N LEU A 144 -6.74 6.78 4.46
CA LEU A 144 -5.66 6.08 3.77
C LEU A 144 -6.20 4.75 3.22
N LEU A 145 -6.24 4.61 1.90
CA LEU A 145 -6.52 3.33 1.24
C LEU A 145 -5.22 2.56 0.99
N ILE A 146 -5.21 1.24 1.23
CA ILE A 146 -4.11 0.34 0.92
C ILE A 146 -4.68 -0.84 0.11
N GLU A 147 -4.13 -1.10 -1.07
CA GLU A 147 -4.53 -2.22 -1.94
C GLU A 147 -3.41 -3.26 -2.03
N ASP A 148 -3.65 -4.43 -1.42
CA ASP A 148 -2.74 -5.59 -1.35
C ASP A 148 -3.49 -6.91 -1.66
N ALA A 149 -4.66 -6.84 -2.30
CA ALA A 149 -5.41 -8.01 -2.75
C ALA A 149 -4.96 -8.49 -4.14
N HIS A 150 -4.30 -7.62 -4.91
CA HIS A 150 -3.82 -7.82 -6.29
C HIS A 150 -4.92 -8.18 -7.29
N ILE A 151 -6.18 -7.84 -6.96
CA ILE A 151 -7.37 -8.10 -7.78
C ILE A 151 -8.16 -6.80 -7.90
N ASN A 152 -8.60 -6.48 -9.11
CA ASN A 152 -9.43 -5.31 -9.42
C ASN A 152 -8.88 -3.96 -8.89
N THR A 153 -7.56 -3.79 -8.81
CA THR A 153 -6.91 -2.57 -8.28
C THR A 153 -7.49 -1.27 -8.87
N ILE A 154 -7.66 -1.21 -10.20
CA ILE A 154 -8.21 -0.02 -10.86
C ILE A 154 -9.71 0.14 -10.61
N GLY A 155 -10.49 -0.95 -10.54
CA GLY A 155 -11.90 -0.87 -10.19
C GLY A 155 -12.12 -0.35 -8.76
N ILE A 156 -11.27 -0.77 -7.80
CA ILE A 156 -11.24 -0.21 -6.45
C ILE A 156 -10.91 1.28 -6.51
N LEU A 157 -9.83 1.67 -7.20
CA LEU A 157 -9.45 3.09 -7.30
C LEU A 157 -10.52 3.96 -7.98
N GLU A 158 -11.15 3.49 -9.05
CA GLU A 158 -12.25 4.18 -9.71
C GLU A 158 -13.46 4.32 -8.78
N TYR A 159 -13.82 3.27 -8.06
CA TYR A 159 -14.93 3.33 -7.11
C TYR A 159 -14.66 4.37 -6.01
N PHE A 160 -13.47 4.33 -5.42
CA PHE A 160 -13.07 5.29 -4.37
C PHE A 160 -12.96 6.72 -4.92
N HIS A 161 -12.39 6.90 -6.11
CA HIS A 161 -12.28 8.20 -6.78
C HIS A 161 -13.64 8.89 -6.93
N ASN A 162 -14.64 8.14 -7.38
CA ASN A 162 -15.96 8.65 -7.70
C ASN A 162 -16.88 8.82 -6.48
N ASN A 163 -16.64 8.07 -5.39
CA ASN A 163 -17.62 7.96 -4.30
C ASN A 163 -17.08 8.25 -2.89
N ILE A 164 -15.77 8.19 -2.67
CA ILE A 164 -15.18 8.18 -1.31
C ILE A 164 -14.09 9.24 -1.16
N PHE A 165 -13.06 9.27 -2.01
CA PHE A 165 -11.90 10.14 -1.76
C PHE A 165 -12.26 11.63 -1.71
N GLU A 166 -11.75 12.33 -0.71
CA GLU A 166 -11.70 13.78 -0.58
C GLU A 166 -10.29 14.33 -0.88
N GLU A 167 -10.20 15.63 -1.17
CA GLU A 167 -8.90 16.30 -1.30
C GLU A 167 -8.09 16.10 -0.01
N GLY A 168 -6.82 15.70 -0.15
CA GLY A 168 -5.94 15.41 0.98
C GLY A 168 -5.80 13.93 1.33
N ASP A 169 -6.73 13.09 0.89
CA ASP A 169 -6.68 11.64 1.12
C ASP A 169 -5.52 10.97 0.39
N TYR A 170 -5.13 9.81 0.88
CA TYR A 170 -4.05 9.02 0.29
C TYR A 170 -4.49 7.62 -0.11
N PHE A 171 -3.77 7.07 -1.09
CA PHE A 171 -3.76 5.64 -1.30
C PHE A 171 -2.35 5.09 -1.53
N ILE A 172 -2.18 3.81 -1.19
CA ILE A 172 -0.99 3.01 -1.44
C ILE A 172 -1.40 1.76 -2.24
N ILE A 173 -0.77 1.55 -3.39
CA ILE A 173 -0.92 0.30 -4.14
C ILE A 173 0.33 -0.56 -3.92
N GLU A 174 0.14 -1.74 -3.33
CA GLU A 174 1.26 -2.61 -2.99
C GLU A 174 1.75 -3.46 -4.16
N ASP A 175 3.04 -3.82 -4.10
CA ASP A 175 3.76 -4.70 -5.04
C ASP A 175 3.80 -4.16 -6.48
N THR A 176 4.00 -2.85 -6.60
CA THR A 176 4.24 -2.17 -7.88
C THR A 176 5.72 -2.14 -8.30
N ASN A 177 6.60 -2.68 -7.45
CA ASN A 177 8.03 -2.80 -7.72
C ASN A 177 8.33 -4.03 -8.58
N ILE A 178 8.79 -3.79 -9.83
CA ILE A 178 9.08 -4.85 -10.79
C ILE A 178 10.27 -5.73 -10.35
N ASP A 179 11.32 -5.12 -9.79
CA ASP A 179 12.51 -5.87 -9.35
C ASP A 179 12.18 -6.81 -8.18
N TYR A 180 11.35 -6.34 -7.24
CA TYR A 180 10.82 -7.18 -6.17
C TYR A 180 9.94 -8.31 -6.69
N ASN A 181 9.07 -8.03 -7.66
CA ASN A 181 8.22 -9.05 -8.25
C ASN A 181 9.05 -10.13 -8.98
N ASN A 182 10.11 -9.75 -9.70
CA ASN A 182 11.06 -10.67 -10.33
C ASN A 182 11.78 -11.53 -9.28
N ALA A 183 12.25 -10.92 -8.20
CA ALA A 183 12.84 -11.64 -7.07
C ALA A 183 11.84 -12.64 -6.44
N CYS A 184 10.57 -12.26 -6.29
CA CYS A 184 9.52 -13.16 -5.81
C CYS A 184 9.27 -14.34 -6.76
N TYR A 185 9.35 -14.13 -8.07
CA TYR A 185 9.25 -15.22 -9.06
C TYR A 185 10.31 -16.30 -8.81
N ASP A 186 11.56 -15.89 -8.53
CA ASP A 186 12.64 -16.81 -8.20
C ASP A 186 12.42 -17.58 -6.90
N VAL A 187 11.71 -17.00 -5.94
CA VAL A 187 11.29 -17.70 -4.72
C VAL A 187 10.16 -18.68 -5.01
N TRP A 188 9.13 -18.25 -5.74
CA TRP A 188 7.95 -19.07 -6.00
C TRP A 188 8.24 -20.32 -6.83
N ARG A 189 9.12 -20.23 -7.82
CA ARG A 189 9.48 -21.39 -8.65
C ARG A 189 10.18 -22.52 -7.90
N LYS A 190 10.58 -22.29 -6.64
CA LYS A 190 11.08 -23.34 -5.74
C LYS A 190 9.95 -24.27 -5.25
N THR A 191 8.70 -23.84 -5.28
CA THR A 191 7.56 -24.57 -4.67
C THR A 191 6.28 -24.61 -5.52
N LEU A 192 6.08 -23.69 -6.46
CA LEU A 192 4.91 -23.61 -7.33
C LEU A 192 5.25 -24.05 -8.76
N ASP A 193 4.24 -24.45 -9.52
CA ASP A 193 4.41 -24.73 -10.95
C ASP A 193 4.67 -23.46 -11.76
N GLU A 194 5.40 -23.60 -12.86
CA GLU A 194 5.87 -22.47 -13.67
C GLU A 194 4.73 -21.63 -14.25
N LYS A 195 3.62 -22.27 -14.65
CA LYS A 195 2.45 -21.56 -15.19
C LYS A 195 1.84 -20.63 -14.12
N THR A 196 1.71 -21.12 -12.89
CA THR A 196 1.25 -20.30 -11.75
C THR A 196 2.22 -19.16 -11.46
N CYS A 197 3.53 -19.41 -11.45
CA CYS A 197 4.55 -18.37 -11.23
C CYS A 197 4.47 -17.25 -12.28
N ILE A 198 4.39 -17.61 -13.57
CA ILE A 198 4.28 -16.65 -14.68
C ILE A 198 3.00 -15.81 -14.54
N ALA A 199 1.85 -16.45 -14.29
CA ALA A 199 0.58 -15.73 -14.15
C ALA A 199 0.60 -14.72 -12.99
N LYS A 200 1.22 -15.08 -11.86
CA LYS A 200 1.40 -14.17 -10.72
C LYS A 200 2.31 -12.99 -11.08
N LEU A 201 3.47 -13.27 -11.67
CA LEU A 201 4.44 -12.25 -12.07
C LEU A 201 3.82 -11.25 -13.07
N GLU A 202 3.13 -11.76 -14.09
CA GLU A 202 2.43 -10.93 -15.08
C GLU A 202 1.37 -10.05 -14.43
N ASN A 203 0.56 -10.57 -13.50
CA ASN A 203 -0.45 -9.77 -12.82
C ASN A 203 0.19 -8.61 -12.02
N LEU A 204 1.26 -8.89 -11.27
CA LEU A 204 1.95 -7.88 -10.47
C LEU A 204 2.67 -6.84 -11.33
N ASN A 205 3.41 -7.27 -12.36
CA ASN A 205 4.09 -6.33 -13.26
C ASN A 205 3.10 -5.49 -14.08
N ASN A 206 1.94 -6.04 -14.45
CA ASN A 206 0.87 -5.25 -15.06
C ASN A 206 0.20 -4.28 -14.07
N LYS A 207 0.37 -4.44 -12.75
CA LYS A 207 -0.22 -3.55 -11.75
C LYS A 207 0.34 -2.13 -11.85
N ILE A 208 1.67 -1.97 -11.91
CA ILE A 208 2.30 -0.64 -12.06
C ILE A 208 1.97 0.01 -13.41
N VAL A 209 1.82 -0.78 -14.49
CA VAL A 209 1.41 -0.27 -15.81
C VAL A 209 0.00 0.31 -15.74
N ARG A 210 -0.95 -0.46 -15.18
CA ARG A 210 -2.35 -0.03 -15.00
C ARG A 210 -2.44 1.22 -14.12
N LEU A 211 -1.75 1.22 -12.97
CA LEU A 211 -1.72 2.37 -12.06
C LEU A 211 -1.13 3.61 -12.75
N THR A 212 -0.03 3.45 -13.48
CA THR A 212 0.61 4.55 -14.20
C THR A 212 -0.34 5.15 -15.23
N SER A 213 -1.03 4.33 -16.03
CA SER A 213 -2.01 4.83 -17.00
C SER A 213 -3.12 5.64 -16.33
N TRP A 214 -3.69 5.08 -15.26
CA TRP A 214 -4.75 5.73 -14.49
C TRP A 214 -4.32 7.08 -13.89
N LEU A 215 -3.11 7.15 -13.33
CA LEU A 215 -2.54 8.38 -12.79
C LEU A 215 -2.21 9.42 -13.88
N LYS A 216 -1.86 8.99 -15.09
CA LYS A 216 -1.61 9.91 -16.22
C LYS A 216 -2.89 10.61 -16.66
N GLU A 217 -3.99 9.87 -16.73
CA GLU A 217 -5.31 10.40 -17.05
C GLU A 217 -5.80 11.39 -15.99
N LYS A 218 -5.48 11.14 -14.72
CA LYS A 218 -5.90 11.95 -13.56
C LYS A 218 -4.74 12.75 -12.95
N LYS A 219 -3.76 13.14 -13.77
CA LYS A 219 -2.51 13.79 -13.35
C LYS A 219 -2.69 15.12 -12.61
N ASP A 220 -3.83 15.76 -12.81
CA ASP A 220 -4.18 17.06 -12.19
C ASP A 220 -4.98 16.88 -10.89
N LEU A 221 -5.31 15.64 -10.52
CA LEU A 221 -6.04 15.27 -9.30
C LEU A 221 -5.21 14.40 -8.35
N TYR A 222 -4.14 13.76 -8.84
CA TYR A 222 -3.34 12.83 -8.06
C TYR A 222 -1.85 13.04 -8.30
N LEU A 223 -1.09 13.16 -7.21
CA LEU A 223 0.36 13.31 -7.24
C LEU A 223 1.05 12.23 -6.40
N VAL A 224 2.19 11.77 -6.90
CA VAL A 224 3.10 10.87 -6.17
C VAL A 224 3.80 11.67 -5.08
N ASP A 225 3.79 11.17 -3.85
CA ASP A 225 4.51 11.78 -2.74
C ASP A 225 5.93 11.20 -2.62
N THR A 226 6.90 11.92 -3.16
CA THR A 226 8.32 11.54 -3.16
C THR A 226 8.93 11.44 -1.77
N LYS A 227 8.32 12.06 -0.75
CA LYS A 227 8.76 11.85 0.64
C LYS A 227 8.65 10.38 1.06
N TYR A 228 7.65 9.67 0.53
CA TYR A 228 7.32 8.29 0.93
C TYR A 228 7.68 7.24 -0.11
N VAL A 229 7.85 7.61 -1.38
CA VAL A 229 8.39 6.69 -2.39
C VAL A 229 9.91 6.77 -2.53
N ASP A 230 10.52 7.92 -2.19
CA ASP A 230 11.98 8.13 -2.25
C ASP A 230 12.61 8.43 -0.85
N PRO A 231 12.32 7.61 0.18
CA PRO A 231 12.85 7.87 1.51
C PRO A 231 14.38 7.85 1.49
N PHE A 232 15.00 8.70 2.31
CA PHE A 232 16.46 8.86 2.39
C PHE A 232 17.13 9.29 1.07
N GLY A 233 16.35 9.80 0.11
CA GLY A 233 16.86 10.21 -1.20
C GLY A 233 17.11 9.05 -2.16
N ILE A 234 16.68 7.83 -1.81
CA ILE A 234 16.79 6.63 -2.63
C ILE A 234 15.52 6.52 -3.47
N ILE A 235 15.63 6.64 -4.79
CA ILE A 235 14.48 6.59 -5.69
C ILE A 235 13.79 5.24 -5.59
N ASN A 236 12.46 5.25 -5.42
CA ASN A 236 11.62 4.05 -5.40
C ASN A 236 12.18 2.97 -4.44
N ALA A 237 12.43 3.33 -3.19
CA ALA A 237 13.16 2.48 -2.25
C ALA A 237 12.35 1.32 -1.66
N SER A 238 11.04 1.24 -1.89
CA SER A 238 10.16 0.22 -1.28
C SER A 238 9.59 -0.76 -2.31
N LYS A 239 8.85 -1.78 -1.84
CA LYS A 239 8.06 -2.66 -2.72
C LYS A 239 6.90 -1.93 -3.46
N ASN A 240 6.70 -0.64 -3.14
CA ASN A 240 5.60 0.22 -3.59
C ASN A 240 6.14 1.37 -4.48
N TRP A 241 6.69 1.03 -5.65
CA TRP A 241 7.19 2.01 -6.61
C TRP A 241 6.11 2.97 -7.08
N ASN A 242 6.40 4.28 -6.99
CA ASN A 242 5.52 5.38 -7.40
C ASN A 242 4.07 5.30 -6.89
N SER A 243 3.78 4.53 -5.84
CA SER A 243 2.41 4.17 -5.49
C SER A 243 1.93 4.72 -4.17
N VAL A 244 2.67 5.62 -3.51
CA VAL A 244 2.15 6.45 -2.42
C VAL A 244 1.61 7.75 -3.03
N ILE A 245 0.29 7.85 -3.15
CA ILE A 245 -0.39 8.87 -3.93
C ILE A 245 -1.29 9.72 -3.03
N LYS A 246 -1.24 11.03 -3.22
CA LYS A 246 -2.15 12.00 -2.62
C LYS A 246 -3.20 12.47 -3.63
N LYS A 247 -4.47 12.54 -3.23
CA LYS A 247 -5.50 13.32 -3.96
C LYS A 247 -5.32 14.81 -3.66
N ILE A 248 -5.15 15.63 -4.69
CA ILE A 248 -5.01 17.09 -4.60
C ILE A 248 -6.29 17.81 -4.98
#